data_AF-U1Q3M5-F1
#
_entry.id   AF-U1Q3M5-F1
#
_cell.length_a   1.000
_cell.length_b   1.000
_cell.length_c   1.000
_cell.angle_alpha   90.00
_cell.angle_beta   90.00
_cell.angle_gamma   90.00
#
_symmetry.space_group_name_H-M   'P 1'
#
loop_
_entity.id
_entity.type
_entity.pdbx_description
1 polymer ?
#
loop_
_entity_poly.entity_id
_entity_poly.type
_entity_poly.pdbx_seq_one_letter_code
_entity_poly.pdbx_strand_id
1 'polypeptide(L)'
;MSLLQQRTDALDTDSTLSNRLSTLSYELRMLDGPVRAHAAAVFSAERPAGQIFVQASEENIVLSAKTEDAYLREVYRPDNRGDGETGISAEEASGIAADLYPKFWTQRGGGTWSVAGPGPLSVVSIQGIDLGQLEVFIDGTTEQPFVEHKRLSLDQFVATQQTTKVQDGLRVTVDRSYVGGPLRVTVINADTGEPVDATVRIGQNGQESQPVGTTDAPGSVWTLTPNGAFTLTVISEDNSAAFLQIQPQGAAEAV
;
A
#
# COMPACT_ATOMS: atom_id res chain seq x y z
N MET A 1 -13.48 38.22 40.81
CA MET A 1 -13.14 37.71 39.47
C MET A 1 -14.09 38.37 38.47
N SER A 2 -13.58 38.96 37.39
CA SER A 2 -14.41 39.67 36.39
C SER A 2 -15.13 38.68 35.47
N LEU A 3 -16.37 39.02 35.06
CA LEU A 3 -17.20 38.22 34.15
C LEU A 3 -16.55 38.02 32.77
N LEU A 4 -15.60 38.88 32.41
CA LEU A 4 -14.75 38.76 31.22
C LEU A 4 -13.68 37.68 31.38
N GLN A 5 -13.06 37.58 32.57
CA GLN A 5 -12.06 36.55 32.86
C GLN A 5 -12.69 35.15 32.77
N GLN A 6 -13.89 34.99 33.33
CA GLN A 6 -14.61 33.72 33.31
C GLN A 6 -15.05 33.31 31.90
N ARG A 7 -15.35 34.27 31.01
CA ARG A 7 -15.62 33.99 29.59
C ARG A 7 -14.36 33.63 28.83
N THR A 8 -13.24 34.29 29.09
CA THR A 8 -11.94 33.95 28.50
C THR A 8 -11.51 32.55 28.93
N ASP A 9 -11.56 32.24 30.23
CA ASP A 9 -11.18 30.91 30.76
C ASP A 9 -12.07 29.78 30.19
N ALA A 10 -13.37 30.05 29.97
CA ALA A 10 -14.29 29.10 29.34
C ALA A 10 -13.99 28.91 27.83
N LEU A 11 -13.71 29.99 27.10
CA LEU A 11 -13.30 29.94 25.69
C LEU A 11 -11.93 29.26 25.51
N ASP A 12 -11.01 29.46 26.45
CA ASP A 12 -9.70 28.78 26.49
C ASP A 12 -9.86 27.28 26.81
N THR A 13 -10.76 26.92 27.71
CA THR A 13 -11.06 25.51 28.01
C THR A 13 -11.73 24.81 26.82
N ASP A 14 -12.70 25.46 26.16
CA ASP A 14 -13.37 24.91 24.98
C ASP A 14 -12.41 24.77 23.79
N SER A 15 -11.49 25.73 23.59
CA SER A 15 -10.50 25.68 22.51
C SER A 15 -9.41 24.63 22.76
N THR A 16 -8.93 24.47 24.00
CA THR A 16 -7.97 23.41 24.36
C THR A 16 -8.58 22.00 24.23
N LEU A 17 -9.83 21.82 24.65
CA LEU A 17 -10.57 20.57 24.45
C LEU A 17 -10.78 20.28 22.96
N SER A 18 -11.16 21.29 22.16
CA SER A 18 -11.36 21.14 20.72
C SER A 18 -10.05 20.76 20.00
N ASN A 19 -8.93 21.40 20.34
CA ASN A 19 -7.61 21.07 19.79
C ASN A 19 -7.18 19.65 20.16
N ARG A 20 -7.42 19.25 21.41
CA ARG A 20 -7.10 17.89 21.88
C ARG A 20 -7.96 16.83 21.21
N LEU A 21 -9.27 17.09 21.04
CA LEU A 21 -10.17 16.19 20.34
C LEU A 21 -9.80 16.08 18.85
N SER A 22 -9.42 17.19 18.23
CA SER A 22 -8.91 17.18 16.86
C SER A 22 -7.63 16.36 16.75
N THR A 23 -6.66 16.56 17.64
CA THR A 23 -5.41 15.75 17.68
C THR A 23 -5.73 14.28 17.79
N LEU A 24 -6.58 13.89 18.75
CA LEU A 24 -6.99 12.50 18.92
C LEU A 24 -7.73 11.94 17.69
N SER A 25 -8.58 12.74 17.04
CA SER A 25 -9.28 12.28 15.82
C SER A 25 -8.31 11.96 14.69
N TYR A 26 -7.21 12.71 14.57
CA TYR A 26 -6.18 12.45 13.57
C TYR A 26 -5.30 11.27 13.97
N GLU A 27 -4.95 11.13 15.25
CA GLU A 27 -4.25 9.93 15.75
C GLU A 27 -5.06 8.66 15.52
N LEU A 28 -6.38 8.69 15.74
CA LEU A 28 -7.26 7.57 15.42
C LEU A 28 -7.31 7.31 13.91
N ARG A 29 -7.32 8.35 13.09
CA ARG A 29 -7.27 8.22 11.62
C ARG A 29 -5.99 7.53 11.15
N MET A 30 -4.84 7.75 11.82
CA MET A 30 -3.61 7.00 11.54
C MET A 30 -3.77 5.49 11.77
N LEU A 31 -4.66 5.10 12.69
CA LEU A 31 -4.94 3.69 12.99
C LEU A 31 -5.96 3.08 12.01
N ASP A 32 -6.74 3.89 11.31
CA ASP A 32 -7.77 3.47 10.35
C ASP A 32 -7.20 3.26 8.94
N GLY A 33 -6.27 2.32 8.82
CA GLY A 33 -5.58 2.02 7.57
C GLY A 33 -6.31 0.97 6.71
N PRO A 34 -6.09 0.99 5.37
CA PRO A 34 -6.79 0.12 4.42
C PRO A 34 -6.46 -1.38 4.58
N VAL A 35 -5.25 -1.74 4.98
CA VAL A 35 -4.83 -3.13 5.20
C VAL A 35 -5.42 -3.67 6.51
N ARG A 36 -5.44 -2.86 7.58
CA ARG A 36 -6.09 -3.23 8.84
C ARG A 36 -7.61 -3.35 8.67
N ALA A 37 -8.23 -2.45 7.93
CA ALA A 37 -9.65 -2.57 7.57
C ALA A 37 -9.93 -3.86 6.76
N HIS A 38 -9.05 -4.19 5.81
CA HIS A 38 -9.13 -5.46 5.07
C HIS A 38 -9.01 -6.68 6.00
N ALA A 39 -8.05 -6.68 6.93
CA ALA A 39 -7.86 -7.75 7.90
C ALA A 39 -9.09 -7.92 8.81
N ALA A 40 -9.65 -6.82 9.31
CA ALA A 40 -10.87 -6.82 10.12
C ALA A 40 -12.04 -7.47 9.38
N ALA A 41 -12.24 -7.13 8.10
CA ALA A 41 -13.28 -7.72 7.26
C ALA A 41 -13.07 -9.23 7.00
N VAL A 42 -11.82 -9.70 6.94
CA VAL A 42 -11.52 -11.14 6.86
C VAL A 42 -11.86 -11.84 8.18
N PHE A 43 -11.48 -11.26 9.33
CA PHE A 43 -11.78 -11.84 10.63
C PHE A 43 -13.27 -11.82 10.99
N SER A 44 -14.04 -10.86 10.48
CA SER A 44 -15.49 -10.82 10.61
C SER A 44 -16.24 -11.69 9.60
N ALA A 45 -15.52 -12.43 8.74
CA ALA A 45 -16.07 -13.26 7.67
C ALA A 45 -16.89 -12.47 6.61
N GLU A 46 -16.69 -11.16 6.52
CA GLU A 46 -17.23 -10.33 5.43
C GLU A 46 -16.44 -10.50 4.12
N ARG A 47 -15.21 -11.03 4.21
CA ARG A 47 -14.34 -11.36 3.08
C ARG A 47 -13.67 -12.72 3.26
N PRO A 48 -13.36 -13.44 2.18
CA PRO A 48 -12.58 -14.68 2.26
C PRO A 48 -11.16 -14.39 2.75
N ALA A 49 -10.53 -15.42 3.32
CA ALA A 49 -9.12 -15.34 3.72
C ALA A 49 -8.23 -14.92 2.54
N GLY A 50 -7.27 -14.05 2.82
CA GLY A 50 -6.34 -13.50 1.83
C GLY A 50 -4.92 -13.41 2.38
N GLN A 51 -3.98 -13.08 1.51
CA GLN A 51 -2.60 -12.87 1.90
C GLN A 51 -2.42 -11.46 2.45
N ILE A 52 -1.84 -11.37 3.65
CA ILE A 52 -1.33 -10.13 4.23
C ILE A 52 0.19 -10.27 4.32
N PHE A 53 0.91 -9.30 3.75
CA PHE A 53 2.34 -9.18 3.91
C PHE A 53 2.65 -8.24 5.07
N VAL A 54 3.60 -8.64 5.92
CA VAL A 54 4.08 -7.85 7.06
C VAL A 54 5.60 -7.80 6.98
N GLN A 55 6.14 -6.59 7.02
CA GLN A 55 7.57 -6.35 7.24
C GLN A 55 7.70 -5.40 8.42
N ALA A 56 8.56 -5.75 9.36
CA ALA A 56 8.85 -4.94 10.53
C ALA A 56 10.37 -4.85 10.73
N SER A 57 10.85 -3.67 11.08
CA SER A 57 12.20 -3.38 11.54
C SER A 57 12.13 -2.48 12.79
N GLU A 58 13.28 -2.07 13.31
CA GLU A 58 13.34 -1.08 14.39
C GLU A 58 12.81 0.30 13.94
N GLU A 59 12.90 0.59 12.64
CA GLU A 59 12.57 1.89 12.06
C GLU A 59 11.17 1.92 11.46
N ASN A 60 10.63 0.78 11.01
CA ASN A 60 9.38 0.80 10.24
C ASN A 60 8.52 -0.46 10.36
N ILE A 61 7.23 -0.26 10.15
CA ILE A 61 6.25 -1.33 9.92
C ILE A 61 5.58 -1.07 8.58
N VAL A 62 5.56 -2.10 7.72
CA VAL A 62 4.92 -2.08 6.42
C VAL A 62 3.91 -3.22 6.37
N LEU A 63 2.67 -2.90 6.05
CA LEU A 63 1.61 -3.86 5.79
C LEU A 63 1.18 -3.75 4.34
N SER A 64 0.93 -4.87 3.70
CA SER A 64 0.34 -4.89 2.36
C SER A 64 -0.71 -6.00 2.23
N ALA A 65 -1.75 -5.73 1.45
CA ALA A 65 -2.78 -6.69 1.09
C ALA A 65 -3.21 -6.45 -0.37
N LYS A 66 -3.98 -7.39 -0.93
CA LYS A 66 -4.67 -7.17 -2.20
C LYS A 66 -6.17 -7.43 -2.05
N THR A 67 -6.96 -6.69 -2.81
CA THR A 67 -8.33 -7.06 -3.15
C THR A 67 -8.35 -7.65 -4.55
N GLU A 68 -9.54 -7.77 -5.14
CA GLU A 68 -9.71 -8.17 -6.54
C GLU A 68 -9.15 -7.11 -7.50
N ASP A 69 -9.37 -5.84 -7.18
CA ASP A 69 -9.13 -4.67 -8.04
C ASP A 69 -7.98 -3.77 -7.57
N ALA A 70 -7.49 -3.93 -6.33
CA ALA A 70 -6.58 -2.98 -5.72
C ALA A 70 -5.47 -3.63 -4.89
N TYR A 71 -4.35 -2.94 -4.85
CA TYR A 71 -3.28 -3.14 -3.90
C TYR A 71 -3.43 -2.16 -2.74
N LEU A 72 -3.33 -2.68 -1.51
CA LEU A 72 -3.42 -1.91 -0.28
C LEU A 72 -2.06 -1.89 0.39
N ARG A 73 -1.66 -0.73 0.89
CA ARG A 73 -0.40 -0.55 1.63
C ARG A 73 -0.58 0.40 2.80
N GLU A 74 0.05 0.04 3.91
CA GLU A 74 0.26 0.90 5.06
C GLU A 74 1.74 0.94 5.40
N VAL A 75 2.26 2.13 5.74
CA VAL A 75 3.60 2.31 6.28
C VAL A 75 3.50 3.12 7.56
N TYR A 76 4.24 2.70 8.58
CA TYR A 76 4.46 3.46 9.81
C TYR A 76 5.96 3.61 10.08
N ARG A 77 6.41 4.85 10.25
CA ARG A 77 7.81 5.27 10.47
C ARG A 77 7.89 6.12 11.75
N PRO A 78 7.88 5.50 12.95
CA PRO A 78 7.97 6.25 14.20
C PRO A 78 9.28 7.05 14.31
N ASP A 79 10.35 6.62 13.64
CA ASP A 79 11.63 7.31 13.53
C ASP A 79 11.53 8.67 12.81
N ASN A 80 10.50 8.87 12.00
CA ASN A 80 10.24 10.13 11.31
C ASN A 80 9.46 11.15 12.18
N ARG A 81 9.07 10.79 13.41
CA ARG A 81 8.42 11.70 14.35
C ARG A 81 9.45 12.49 15.14
N GLY A 82 9.26 13.81 15.25
CA GLY A 82 10.03 14.63 16.15
C GLY A 82 9.26 14.98 17.42
N ASP A 83 9.99 15.46 18.43
CA ASP A 83 9.45 15.80 19.75
C ASP A 83 8.95 17.27 19.84
N GLY A 84 8.97 18.00 18.72
CA GLY A 84 8.58 19.41 18.67
C GLY A 84 7.07 19.64 18.48
N GLU A 85 6.66 20.89 18.61
CA GLU A 85 5.27 21.33 18.36
C GLU A 85 5.13 22.14 17.05
N THR A 86 6.23 22.34 16.33
CA THR A 86 6.26 23.11 15.08
C THR A 86 5.45 22.40 14.00
N GLY A 87 4.42 23.09 13.51
CA GLY A 87 3.70 22.70 12.31
C GLY A 87 4.30 23.30 11.05
N ILE A 88 3.95 22.70 9.91
CA ILE A 88 4.23 23.24 8.57
C ILE A 88 2.96 23.83 7.97
N SER A 89 3.13 24.73 7.01
CA SER A 89 2.04 25.27 6.22
C SER A 89 1.46 24.23 5.27
N ALA A 90 0.24 24.48 4.79
CA ALA A 90 -0.39 23.64 3.78
C ALA A 90 0.39 23.62 2.45
N GLU A 91 1.12 24.70 2.12
CA GLU A 91 1.96 24.80 0.93
C GLU A 91 3.21 23.91 1.06
N GLU A 92 3.87 23.92 2.22
CA GLU A 92 5.02 23.05 2.51
C GLU A 92 4.62 21.57 2.49
N ALA A 93 3.52 21.20 3.18
CA ALA A 93 3.00 19.84 3.14
C ALA A 93 2.61 19.39 1.71
N SER A 94 2.05 20.31 0.92
CA SER A 94 1.76 20.08 -0.50
C SER A 94 3.04 19.84 -1.31
N GLY A 95 4.09 20.61 -1.05
CA GLY A 95 5.41 20.44 -1.69
C GLY A 95 6.02 19.07 -1.39
N ILE A 96 6.03 18.67 -0.12
CA ILE A 96 6.53 17.35 0.31
C ILE A 96 5.74 16.23 -0.40
N ALA A 97 4.41 16.32 -0.43
CA ALA A 97 3.59 15.32 -1.12
C ALA A 97 3.78 15.32 -2.64
N ALA A 98 4.03 16.49 -3.24
CA ALA A 98 4.32 16.61 -4.67
C ALA A 98 5.63 15.93 -5.06
N ASP A 99 6.66 16.09 -4.23
CA ASP A 99 7.99 15.56 -4.46
C ASP A 99 8.04 14.05 -4.23
N LEU A 100 7.41 13.57 -3.17
CA LEU A 100 7.41 12.15 -2.81
C LEU A 100 6.40 11.33 -3.61
N TYR A 101 5.26 11.91 -3.99
CA TYR A 101 4.19 11.16 -4.68
C TYR A 101 3.80 11.80 -6.01
N PRO A 102 4.75 11.99 -6.95
CA PRO A 102 4.53 12.79 -8.16
C PRO A 102 3.37 12.26 -9.00
N LYS A 103 3.17 10.94 -9.08
CA LYS A 103 2.06 10.34 -9.84
C LYS A 103 0.69 10.69 -9.25
N PHE A 104 0.53 10.57 -7.94
CA PHE A 104 -0.71 10.96 -7.26
C PHE A 104 -0.91 12.47 -7.37
N TRP A 105 0.16 13.25 -7.19
CA TRP A 105 0.10 14.70 -7.26
C TRP A 105 -0.33 15.20 -8.64
N THR A 106 0.29 14.72 -9.72
CA THR A 106 -0.07 15.14 -11.09
C THR A 106 -1.52 14.80 -11.44
N GLN A 107 -2.04 13.67 -10.97
CA GLN A 107 -3.41 13.23 -11.30
C GLN A 107 -4.49 13.77 -10.35
N ARG A 108 -4.12 14.41 -9.23
CA ARG A 108 -5.05 14.86 -8.17
C ARG A 108 -6.24 15.70 -8.67
N GLY A 109 -6.07 16.43 -9.78
CA GLY A 109 -7.13 17.25 -10.39
C GLY A 109 -8.30 16.46 -10.96
N GLY A 110 -8.14 15.13 -11.17
CA GLY A 110 -9.23 14.24 -11.56
C GLY A 110 -10.15 13.82 -10.41
N GLY A 111 -9.82 14.16 -9.16
CA GLY A 111 -10.56 13.77 -7.98
C GLY A 111 -10.61 14.87 -6.91
N THR A 112 -10.62 14.46 -5.64
CA THR A 112 -10.62 15.37 -4.49
C THR A 112 -9.28 15.26 -3.76
N TRP A 113 -8.75 16.40 -3.33
CA TRP A 113 -7.57 16.44 -2.47
C TRP A 113 -7.69 17.52 -1.38
N SER A 114 -6.94 17.35 -0.30
CA SER A 114 -6.92 18.28 0.83
C SER A 114 -5.63 18.19 1.62
N VAL A 115 -5.28 19.27 2.32
CA VAL A 115 -4.27 19.29 3.38
C VAL A 115 -4.93 19.77 4.66
N ALA A 116 -4.81 19.01 5.74
CA ALA A 116 -5.37 19.36 7.03
C ALA A 116 -4.63 18.66 8.18
N GLY A 117 -4.64 19.23 9.38
CA GLY A 117 -4.07 18.59 10.56
C GLY A 117 -3.82 19.58 11.70
N PRO A 118 -3.82 19.11 12.96
CA PRO A 118 -3.58 19.94 14.14
C PRO A 118 -2.11 20.00 14.53
N GLY A 119 -1.65 21.15 15.03
CA GLY A 119 -0.32 21.31 15.62
C GLY A 119 0.80 20.88 14.66
N PRO A 120 1.72 19.98 15.09
CA PRO A 120 2.81 19.50 14.24
C PRO A 120 2.36 18.45 13.21
N LEU A 121 1.07 18.15 13.08
CA LEU A 121 0.58 17.15 12.15
C LEU A 121 -0.01 17.81 10.90
N SER A 122 0.45 17.38 9.73
CA SER A 122 -0.17 17.69 8.44
C SER A 122 -0.55 16.42 7.71
N VAL A 123 -1.78 16.32 7.23
CA VAL A 123 -2.28 15.18 6.47
C VAL A 123 -2.65 15.62 5.07
N VAL A 124 -2.00 15.02 4.08
CA VAL A 124 -2.35 15.18 2.67
C VAL A 124 -3.20 13.99 2.26
N SER A 125 -4.40 14.25 1.75
CA SER A 125 -5.32 13.23 1.24
C SER A 125 -5.61 13.47 -0.24
N ILE A 126 -5.54 12.44 -1.06
CA ILE A 126 -5.88 12.44 -2.49
C ILE A 126 -6.75 11.20 -2.76
N GLN A 127 -7.90 11.40 -3.39
CA GLN A 127 -8.86 10.33 -3.65
C GLN A 127 -9.70 10.60 -4.90
N GLY A 128 -10.35 9.54 -5.41
CA GLY A 128 -11.26 9.65 -6.56
C GLY A 128 -10.54 9.85 -7.89
N ILE A 129 -9.27 9.46 -7.97
CA ILE A 129 -8.49 9.40 -9.22
C ILE A 129 -8.32 7.94 -9.66
N ASP A 130 -8.09 7.69 -10.94
CA ASP A 130 -7.93 6.33 -11.49
C ASP A 130 -6.80 5.55 -10.81
N LEU A 131 -5.72 6.24 -10.43
CA LEU A 131 -4.60 5.66 -9.70
C LEU A 131 -5.02 5.06 -8.35
N GLY A 132 -6.04 5.64 -7.70
CA GLY A 132 -6.59 5.19 -6.43
C GLY A 132 -6.63 6.28 -5.36
N GLN A 133 -6.16 5.94 -4.16
CA GLN A 133 -6.22 6.80 -2.97
C GLN A 133 -4.88 6.83 -2.25
N LEU A 134 -4.55 8.00 -1.71
CA LEU A 134 -3.36 8.25 -0.93
C LEU A 134 -3.71 9.14 0.27
N GLU A 135 -3.24 8.76 1.43
CA GLU A 135 -3.25 9.58 2.63
C GLU A 135 -1.88 9.50 3.29
N VAL A 136 -1.28 10.66 3.55
CA VAL A 136 0.08 10.79 4.05
C VAL A 136 0.06 11.72 5.25
N PHE A 137 0.54 11.23 6.38
CA PHE A 137 0.72 12.01 7.59
C PHE A 137 2.18 12.44 7.67
N ILE A 138 2.39 13.75 7.68
CA ILE A 138 3.68 14.41 7.69
C ILE A 138 3.85 15.05 9.06
N ASP A 139 5.00 14.79 9.66
CA ASP A 139 5.44 15.45 10.87
C ASP A 139 6.05 16.81 10.50
N GLY A 140 5.49 17.90 11.02
CA GLY A 140 5.92 19.26 10.71
C GLY A 140 7.24 19.65 11.36
N THR A 141 7.77 18.85 12.29
CA THR A 141 9.05 19.14 12.95
C THR A 141 10.23 18.52 12.21
N THR A 142 10.01 17.36 11.59
CA THR A 142 11.02 16.65 10.77
C THR A 142 10.81 16.88 9.28
N GLU A 143 9.62 17.35 8.88
CA GLU A 143 9.16 17.46 7.49
C GLU A 143 9.14 16.09 6.77
N GLN A 144 9.01 15.00 7.53
CA GLN A 144 9.01 13.63 7.01
C GLN A 144 7.63 12.97 7.13
N PRO A 145 7.20 12.18 6.13
CA PRO A 145 6.05 11.29 6.27
C PRO A 145 6.32 10.21 7.32
N PHE A 146 5.40 10.03 8.25
CA PHE A 146 5.51 8.98 9.27
C PHE A 146 4.37 7.96 9.21
N VAL A 147 3.25 8.27 8.56
CA VAL A 147 2.21 7.30 8.19
C VAL A 147 1.85 7.47 6.72
N GLU A 148 1.76 6.35 5.99
CA GLU A 148 1.21 6.30 4.64
C GLU A 148 0.07 5.28 4.61
N HIS A 149 -1.09 5.68 4.08
CA HIS A 149 -2.17 4.79 3.68
C HIS A 149 -2.39 4.92 2.17
N LYS A 150 -2.31 3.80 1.46
CA LYS A 150 -2.38 3.78 -0.01
C LYS A 150 -3.29 2.66 -0.49
N ARG A 151 -4.19 3.01 -1.41
CA ARG A 151 -4.96 2.07 -2.25
C ARG A 151 -4.61 2.37 -3.69
N LEU A 152 -3.96 1.44 -4.38
CA LEU A 152 -3.58 1.56 -5.78
C LEU A 152 -4.46 0.64 -6.62
N SER A 153 -5.05 1.15 -7.71
CA SER A 153 -5.73 0.30 -8.69
C SER A 153 -4.72 -0.64 -9.37
N LEU A 154 -5.02 -1.93 -9.43
CA LEU A 154 -4.16 -2.92 -10.09
C LEU A 154 -4.08 -2.70 -11.61
N ASP A 155 -5.11 -2.10 -12.21
CA ASP A 155 -5.11 -1.73 -13.64
C ASP A 155 -4.12 -0.60 -13.95
N GLN A 156 -3.76 0.20 -12.94
CA GLN A 156 -2.77 1.28 -13.05
C GLN A 156 -1.36 0.82 -12.65
N PHE A 157 -1.18 -0.46 -12.32
CA PHE A 157 0.12 -0.99 -11.93
C PHE A 157 1.12 -0.96 -13.09
N VAL A 158 2.30 -0.45 -12.80
CA VAL A 158 3.44 -0.47 -13.72
C VAL A 158 4.57 -1.25 -13.05
N ALA A 159 4.97 -2.35 -13.68
CA ALA A 159 6.07 -3.18 -13.20
C ALA A 159 7.40 -2.42 -13.29
N THR A 160 8.25 -2.57 -12.27
CA THR A 160 9.64 -2.08 -12.31
C THR A 160 10.63 -3.22 -12.55
N GLN A 161 10.20 -4.46 -12.34
CA GLN A 161 10.97 -5.67 -12.59
C GLN A 161 10.11 -6.68 -13.34
N GLN A 162 10.68 -7.32 -14.35
CA GLN A 162 10.03 -8.37 -15.13
C GLN A 162 10.93 -9.61 -15.19
N THR A 163 10.35 -10.80 -15.12
CA THR A 163 11.04 -12.06 -15.33
C THR A 163 10.19 -12.95 -16.22
N THR A 164 10.75 -13.49 -17.30
CA THR A 164 10.04 -14.38 -18.21
C THR A 164 10.75 -15.72 -18.31
N LYS A 165 9.98 -16.81 -18.31
CA LYS A 165 10.47 -18.17 -18.57
C LYS A 165 9.55 -18.87 -19.56
N VAL A 166 10.13 -19.60 -20.50
CA VAL A 166 9.41 -20.55 -21.35
C VAL A 166 9.77 -21.96 -20.89
N GLN A 167 8.78 -22.78 -20.59
CA GLN A 167 8.95 -24.17 -20.19
C GLN A 167 7.68 -24.96 -20.52
N ASP A 168 7.84 -26.14 -21.11
CA ASP A 168 6.74 -27.09 -21.35
C ASP A 168 5.56 -26.45 -22.11
N GLY A 169 5.83 -25.71 -23.19
CA GLY A 169 4.78 -25.03 -23.96
C GLY A 169 4.16 -23.79 -23.28
N LEU A 170 4.53 -23.46 -22.03
CA LEU A 170 4.06 -22.27 -21.33
C LEU A 170 5.11 -21.16 -21.38
N ARG A 171 4.70 -19.93 -21.71
CA ARG A 171 5.46 -18.69 -21.47
C ARG A 171 4.86 -17.99 -20.25
N VAL A 172 5.62 -17.99 -19.16
CA VAL A 172 5.24 -17.34 -17.89
C VAL A 172 6.02 -16.04 -17.75
N THR A 173 5.31 -14.94 -17.59
CA THR A 173 5.86 -13.61 -17.31
C THR A 173 5.44 -13.19 -15.92
N VAL A 174 6.41 -12.74 -15.12
CA VAL A 174 6.21 -12.24 -13.77
C VAL A 174 6.61 -10.77 -13.71
N ASP A 175 5.60 -9.91 -13.58
CA ASP A 175 5.69 -8.48 -13.42
C ASP A 175 5.62 -8.13 -11.94
N ARG A 176 6.62 -7.40 -11.41
CA ARG A 176 6.67 -7.03 -9.99
C ARG A 176 7.26 -5.65 -9.76
N SER A 177 7.09 -5.16 -8.54
CA SER A 177 7.63 -3.86 -8.09
C SER A 177 8.74 -4.03 -7.06
N TYR A 178 8.38 -4.09 -5.78
CA TYR A 178 9.27 -4.24 -4.63
C TYR A 178 8.72 -5.33 -3.69
N VAL A 179 9.50 -5.72 -2.68
CA VAL A 179 9.07 -6.70 -1.65
C VAL A 179 7.79 -6.22 -0.94
N GLY A 180 6.76 -7.06 -0.91
CA GLY A 180 5.43 -6.70 -0.40
C GLY A 180 4.56 -5.91 -1.38
N GLY A 181 5.10 -5.51 -2.54
CA GLY A 181 4.36 -4.85 -3.62
C GLY A 181 3.66 -5.84 -4.57
N PRO A 182 2.80 -5.35 -5.49
CA PRO A 182 2.06 -6.20 -6.42
C PRO A 182 2.97 -7.06 -7.29
N LEU A 183 2.52 -8.29 -7.52
CA LEU A 183 3.11 -9.28 -8.42
C LEU A 183 2.01 -9.82 -9.33
N ARG A 184 2.13 -9.60 -10.64
CA ARG A 184 1.27 -10.19 -11.67
C ARG A 184 2.01 -11.34 -12.35
N VAL A 185 1.32 -12.46 -12.45
CA VAL A 185 1.78 -13.64 -13.18
C VAL A 185 0.90 -13.77 -14.40
N THR A 186 1.49 -13.69 -15.59
CA THR A 186 0.80 -13.89 -16.86
C THR A 186 1.28 -15.19 -17.49
N VAL A 187 0.35 -16.04 -17.90
CA VAL A 187 0.63 -17.35 -18.50
C VAL A 187 -0.02 -17.40 -19.87
N ILE A 188 0.80 -17.59 -20.90
CA ILE A 188 0.33 -17.78 -22.28
C ILE A 188 0.94 -19.04 -22.88
N ASN A 189 0.26 -19.62 -23.86
CA ASN A 189 0.80 -20.69 -24.68
C ASN A 189 1.97 -20.11 -25.52
N ALA A 190 3.11 -20.78 -25.46
CA ALA A 190 4.34 -20.29 -26.07
C ALA A 190 4.26 -20.26 -27.61
N ASP A 191 3.47 -21.16 -28.20
CA ASP A 191 3.32 -21.38 -29.63
C ASP A 191 2.18 -20.55 -30.23
N THR A 192 1.01 -20.51 -29.59
CA THR A 192 -0.18 -19.78 -30.10
C THR A 192 -0.23 -18.33 -29.62
N GLY A 193 0.40 -18.03 -28.48
CA GLY A 193 0.31 -16.73 -27.82
C GLY A 193 -1.00 -16.49 -27.07
N GLU A 194 -1.89 -17.49 -27.00
CA GLU A 194 -3.18 -17.38 -26.32
C GLU A 194 -3.03 -17.48 -24.79
N PRO A 195 -3.88 -16.78 -24.01
CA PRO A 195 -3.96 -16.97 -22.56
C PRO A 195 -4.21 -18.43 -22.17
N VAL A 196 -3.56 -18.88 -21.10
CA VAL A 196 -3.73 -20.23 -20.55
C VAL A 196 -4.35 -20.14 -19.16
N ASP A 197 -5.37 -20.95 -18.92
CA ASP A 197 -5.89 -21.23 -17.58
C ASP A 197 -4.90 -22.14 -16.83
N ALA A 198 -4.30 -21.61 -15.77
CA ALA A 198 -3.28 -22.27 -14.99
C ALA A 198 -3.37 -21.93 -13.51
N THR A 199 -3.19 -22.95 -12.69
CA THR A 199 -3.05 -22.80 -11.24
C THR A 199 -1.64 -22.32 -10.91
N VAL A 200 -1.56 -21.25 -10.12
CA VAL A 200 -0.30 -20.65 -9.67
C VAL A 200 -0.10 -20.86 -8.18
N ARG A 201 1.11 -21.28 -7.80
CA ARG A 201 1.54 -21.46 -6.41
C ARG A 201 2.89 -20.82 -6.15
N ILE A 202 3.11 -20.38 -4.92
CA ILE A 202 4.39 -19.82 -4.48
C ILE A 202 4.96 -20.67 -3.34
N GLY A 203 6.17 -21.18 -3.52
CA GLY A 203 6.96 -21.86 -2.48
C GLY A 203 8.15 -21.02 -2.07
N GLN A 204 8.48 -21.00 -0.78
CA GLN A 204 9.59 -20.25 -0.23
C GLN A 204 10.19 -20.95 0.99
N ASN A 205 11.51 -20.86 1.18
CA ASN A 205 12.22 -21.37 2.36
C ASN A 205 11.94 -22.85 2.68
N GLY A 206 11.75 -23.68 1.64
CA GLY A 206 11.44 -25.10 1.79
C GLY A 206 10.09 -25.42 2.42
N GLN A 207 9.22 -24.41 2.61
CA GLN A 207 7.86 -24.60 3.11
C GLN A 207 6.92 -25.10 2.01
N GLU A 208 5.78 -25.64 2.41
CA GLU A 208 4.73 -26.02 1.47
C GLU A 208 4.30 -24.82 0.63
N SER A 209 4.26 -25.03 -0.69
CA SER A 209 3.80 -23.99 -1.61
C SER A 209 2.38 -23.57 -1.28
N GLN A 210 2.12 -22.27 -1.25
CA GLN A 210 0.79 -21.71 -1.00
C GLN A 210 0.08 -21.43 -2.33
N PRO A 211 -1.22 -21.75 -2.44
CA PRO A 211 -1.99 -21.38 -3.62
C PRO A 211 -2.11 -19.86 -3.73
N VAL A 212 -1.86 -19.33 -4.92
CA VAL A 212 -2.14 -17.93 -5.25
C VAL A 212 -3.53 -17.80 -5.85
N GLY A 213 -3.86 -18.70 -6.76
CA GLY A 213 -5.11 -18.70 -7.50
C GLY A 213 -4.91 -19.29 -8.89
N THR A 214 -5.89 -19.04 -9.75
CA THR A 214 -5.91 -19.48 -11.14
C THR A 214 -5.87 -18.25 -12.04
N THR A 215 -5.20 -18.34 -13.18
CA THR A 215 -5.23 -17.27 -14.19
C THR A 215 -6.62 -17.12 -14.79
N ASP A 216 -7.09 -15.88 -14.93
CA ASP A 216 -8.41 -15.54 -15.48
C ASP A 216 -8.37 -15.34 -17.01
N ALA A 217 -9.43 -14.79 -17.60
CA ALA A 217 -9.57 -14.59 -19.06
C ALA A 217 -8.46 -13.73 -19.73
N PRO A 218 -7.78 -12.77 -19.06
CA PRO A 218 -6.54 -12.17 -19.57
C PRO A 218 -5.27 -13.01 -19.33
N GLY A 219 -5.41 -14.24 -18.82
CA GLY A 219 -4.31 -15.17 -18.54
C GLY A 219 -3.46 -14.74 -17.37
N SER A 220 -4.03 -14.03 -16.38
CA SER A 220 -3.24 -13.42 -15.31
C SER A 220 -3.76 -13.70 -13.91
N VAL A 221 -2.86 -13.67 -12.92
CA VAL A 221 -3.24 -13.70 -11.51
C VAL A 221 -2.34 -12.78 -10.69
N TRP A 222 -2.93 -12.12 -9.71
CA TRP A 222 -2.25 -11.18 -8.82
C TRP A 222 -1.95 -11.77 -7.45
N THR A 223 -0.82 -11.38 -6.88
CA THR A 223 -0.39 -11.69 -5.51
C THR A 223 0.59 -10.62 -5.01
N LEU A 224 1.18 -10.83 -3.84
CA LEU A 224 2.20 -9.95 -3.27
C LEU A 224 3.59 -10.56 -3.44
N THR A 225 4.58 -9.72 -3.71
CA THR A 225 5.98 -10.14 -3.85
C THR A 225 6.53 -10.61 -2.50
N PRO A 226 6.94 -11.88 -2.34
CA PRO A 226 7.51 -12.37 -1.09
C PRO A 226 8.82 -11.67 -0.72
N ASN A 227 9.19 -11.72 0.58
CA ASN A 227 10.51 -11.29 1.02
C ASN A 227 11.51 -12.43 0.87
N GLY A 228 12.55 -12.24 0.04
CA GLY A 228 13.57 -13.25 -0.24
C GLY A 228 13.22 -14.18 -1.41
N ALA A 229 14.12 -15.11 -1.70
CA ALA A 229 14.00 -16.03 -2.85
C ALA A 229 12.70 -16.83 -2.78
N PHE A 230 12.00 -16.97 -3.90
CA PHE A 230 10.81 -17.82 -3.99
C PHE A 230 10.76 -18.57 -5.31
N THR A 231 10.02 -19.68 -5.33
CA THR A 231 9.74 -20.47 -6.52
C THR A 231 8.28 -20.36 -6.87
N LEU A 232 8.01 -19.90 -8.09
CA LEU A 232 6.70 -19.88 -8.67
C LEU A 232 6.47 -21.16 -9.47
N THR A 233 5.38 -21.86 -9.17
CA THR A 233 4.96 -23.08 -9.85
C THR A 233 3.66 -22.80 -10.59
N VAL A 234 3.65 -23.06 -11.89
CA VAL A 234 2.49 -22.91 -12.78
C VAL A 234 2.16 -24.29 -13.33
N ILE A 235 0.89 -24.68 -13.23
CA ILE A 235 0.36 -25.93 -13.75
C ILE A 235 -0.93 -25.62 -14.51
N SER A 236 -0.97 -25.91 -15.81
CA SER A 236 -2.17 -25.77 -16.64
C SER A 236 -3.06 -27.02 -16.57
N GLU A 237 -4.29 -26.90 -17.08
CA GLU A 237 -5.25 -28.02 -17.12
C GLU A 237 -4.76 -29.23 -17.93
N ASP A 238 -3.96 -29.00 -18.97
CA ASP A 238 -3.36 -30.04 -19.81
C ASP A 238 -2.11 -30.69 -19.18
N ASN A 239 -1.81 -30.34 -17.92
CA ASN A 239 -0.64 -30.76 -17.13
C ASN A 239 0.71 -30.22 -17.61
N SER A 240 0.73 -29.21 -18.49
CA SER A 240 1.96 -28.48 -18.76
C SER A 240 2.43 -27.74 -17.50
N ALA A 241 3.74 -27.70 -17.27
CA ALA A 241 4.29 -27.14 -16.02
C ALA A 241 5.52 -26.24 -16.21
N ALA A 242 5.52 -25.11 -15.50
CA ALA A 242 6.64 -24.18 -15.44
C ALA A 242 7.04 -23.84 -14.01
N PHE A 243 8.36 -23.80 -13.77
CA PHE A 243 8.94 -23.48 -12.45
C PHE A 243 9.90 -22.31 -12.57
N LEU A 244 9.65 -21.21 -11.86
CA LEU A 244 10.47 -20.00 -11.94
C LEU A 244 11.04 -19.69 -10.56
N GLN A 245 12.36 -19.78 -10.42
CA GLN A 245 13.04 -19.28 -9.24
C GLN A 245 13.28 -17.79 -9.41
N ILE A 246 12.81 -17.00 -8.45
CA ILE A 246 12.87 -15.55 -8.47
C ILE A 246 13.60 -15.08 -7.23
N GLN A 247 14.59 -14.21 -7.44
CA GLN A 247 15.18 -13.40 -6.39
C GLN A 247 14.57 -12.00 -6.48
N PRO A 248 13.69 -11.60 -5.54
CA PRO A 248 13.29 -10.21 -5.45
C PRO A 248 14.52 -9.36 -5.17
N GLN A 249 14.67 -8.25 -5.90
CA GLN A 249 15.53 -7.19 -5.43
C GLN A 249 14.83 -6.54 -4.22
N GLY A 250 15.60 -6.23 -3.18
CA GLY A 250 15.10 -5.42 -2.07
C GLY A 250 14.52 -4.12 -2.61
N ALA A 251 13.60 -3.50 -1.88
CA ALA A 251 13.16 -2.16 -2.25
C ALA A 251 14.39 -1.25 -2.28
N ALA A 252 14.87 -0.88 -3.48
CA ALA A 252 15.40 0.47 -3.63
C ALA A 252 14.21 1.34 -3.26
N GLU A 253 14.34 2.12 -2.18
CA GLU A 253 13.30 2.99 -1.64
C GLU A 253 12.52 3.62 -2.80
N ALA A 254 11.33 3.07 -3.06
CA ALA A 254 10.49 3.54 -4.14
C ALA A 254 9.70 4.70 -3.52
N VAL A 255 10.26 5.90 -3.74
CA VAL A 255 9.59 7.20 -3.61
C VAL A 255 8.22 7.11 -4.29
#